data_AF-A0A0K1PL14-F1
#
_entry.id   AF-A0A0K1PL14-F1
#
_cell.length_a   1.000
_cell.length_b   1.000
_cell.length_c   1.000
_cell.angle_alpha   90.00
_cell.angle_beta   90.00
_cell.angle_gamma   90.00
#
_symmetry.space_group_name_H-M   'P 1'
#
loop_
_entity.id
_entity.type
_entity.pdbx_description
1 polymer ?
#
loop_
_entity_poly.entity_id
_entity_poly.type
_entity_poly.pdbx_seq_one_letter_code
_entity_poly.pdbx_strand_id
1 'polypeptide(L)'
;MRDAPCHDGPVLGSRADLVVDLTLLTNLSAPLVAAASFRLVRRRRADIHRRMQLALLAVCTLAVVALEVRIRMSGGSGAFLSHGPTAWARTTRAFLGVHITVAVLTYAVWARLAFRSSSRYGKALPGSFSTTHRRTGWLVFAGLCFNAVSACAMYVLAFVA
;
A
#
# COMPACT_ATOMS: atom_id res chain seq x y z
N MET A 1 18.50 34.56 -16.09
CA MET A 1 19.17 33.28 -15.79
C MET A 1 19.15 33.08 -14.29
N ARG A 2 18.32 32.16 -13.80
CA ARG A 2 18.46 31.61 -12.46
C ARG A 2 18.56 30.11 -12.62
N ASP A 3 19.77 29.62 -12.38
CA ASP A 3 20.07 28.22 -12.20
C ASP A 3 19.26 27.71 -11.00
N ALA A 4 18.52 26.62 -11.19
CA ALA A 4 18.09 25.79 -10.07
C ALA A 4 18.20 24.30 -10.48
N PRO A 5 19.42 23.72 -10.49
CA PRO A 5 19.57 22.27 -10.44
C PRO A 5 19.78 21.86 -8.99
N CYS A 6 18.76 21.27 -8.36
CA CYS A 6 18.91 20.36 -7.21
C CYS A 6 17.60 19.59 -7.02
N HIS A 7 17.47 18.46 -7.73
CA HIS A 7 16.40 17.49 -7.56
C HIS A 7 16.70 16.58 -6.37
N ASP A 8 16.57 17.10 -5.15
CA ASP A 8 16.75 16.31 -3.94
C ASP A 8 15.43 16.25 -3.16
N GLY A 9 14.48 15.47 -3.66
CA GLY A 9 13.41 14.94 -2.80
C GLY A 9 14.03 14.21 -1.61
N PRO A 10 13.48 14.32 -0.40
CA PRO A 10 14.21 14.08 0.84
C PRO A 10 14.69 12.64 1.07
N VAL A 11 14.17 11.63 0.34
CA VAL A 11 14.59 10.23 0.50
C VAL A 11 14.91 9.54 -0.82
N LEU A 12 14.17 9.82 -1.90
CA LEU A 12 14.29 9.11 -3.17
C LEU A 12 14.84 9.96 -4.35
N GLY A 13 15.29 11.19 -4.09
CA GLY A 13 15.87 12.06 -5.14
C GLY A 13 14.87 12.45 -6.24
N SER A 14 13.58 12.55 -5.90
CA SER A 14 12.51 12.91 -6.84
C SER A 14 11.93 14.30 -6.54
N ARG A 15 10.90 14.72 -7.29
CA ARG A 15 10.11 15.93 -6.97
C ARG A 15 9.07 15.70 -5.86
N ALA A 16 8.99 14.49 -5.31
CA ALA A 16 8.03 14.13 -4.27
C ALA A 16 8.48 14.63 -2.89
N ASP A 17 7.51 14.84 -2.00
CA ASP A 17 7.80 15.14 -0.60
C ASP A 17 7.99 13.86 0.24
N LEU A 18 8.45 14.05 1.48
CA LEU A 18 8.76 12.96 2.41
C LEU A 18 7.57 12.01 2.65
N VAL A 19 6.34 12.53 2.72
CA VAL A 19 5.16 11.71 3.00
C VAL A 19 4.89 10.77 1.83
N VAL A 20 5.05 11.27 0.61
CA VAL A 20 4.89 10.48 -0.61
C VAL A 20 5.97 9.40 -0.71
N ASP A 21 7.24 9.75 -0.48
CA ASP A 21 8.38 8.81 -0.50
C ASP A 21 8.18 7.67 0.51
N LEU A 22 7.85 8.00 1.77
CA LEU A 22 7.61 7.01 2.82
C LEU A 22 6.39 6.14 2.52
N THR A 23 5.34 6.71 1.92
CA THR A 23 4.16 5.94 1.54
C THR A 23 4.47 4.95 0.42
N LEU A 24 5.27 5.35 -0.58
CA LEU A 24 5.75 4.44 -1.62
C LEU A 24 6.59 3.30 -1.02
N LEU A 25 7.58 3.63 -0.19
CA LEU A 25 8.43 2.63 0.47
C LEU A 25 7.61 1.65 1.31
N THR A 26 6.59 2.15 2.03
CA THR A 26 5.66 1.32 2.79
C THR A 26 4.89 0.36 1.88
N ASN A 27 4.38 0.85 0.73
CA ASN A 27 3.65 0.04 -0.24
C ASN A 27 4.53 -1.04 -0.88
N LEU A 28 5.77 -0.70 -1.24
CA LEU A 28 6.75 -1.64 -1.80
C LEU A 28 7.16 -2.71 -0.77
N SER A 29 7.25 -2.33 0.50
CA SER A 29 7.61 -3.24 1.59
C SER A 29 6.47 -4.19 1.98
N ALA A 30 5.21 -3.76 1.84
CA ALA A 30 4.04 -4.52 2.26
C ALA A 30 3.96 -5.97 1.71
N PRO A 31 4.08 -6.24 0.40
CA PRO A 31 4.08 -7.61 -0.10
C PRO A 31 5.29 -8.41 0.41
N LEU A 32 6.46 -7.80 0.55
CA LEU A 32 7.66 -8.50 1.06
C LEU A 32 7.47 -8.97 2.51
N VAL A 33 6.97 -8.07 3.37
CA VAL A 33 6.67 -8.39 4.78
C VAL A 33 5.53 -9.41 4.89
N ALA A 34 4.48 -9.29 4.06
CA ALA A 34 3.40 -10.26 4.01
C ALA A 34 3.92 -11.66 3.61
N ALA A 35 4.74 -11.76 2.57
CA ALA A 35 5.35 -13.03 2.14
C ALA A 35 6.26 -13.62 3.22
N ALA A 36 7.07 -12.79 3.90
CA ALA A 36 7.89 -13.23 5.02
C ALA A 36 7.02 -13.80 6.16
N SER A 37 5.88 -13.16 6.45
CA SER A 37 4.96 -13.61 7.49
C SER A 37 4.35 -14.99 7.20
N PHE A 38 4.21 -15.40 5.93
CA PHE A 38 3.69 -16.73 5.58
C PHE A 38 4.66 -17.85 5.96
N ARG A 39 5.98 -17.57 5.96
CA ARG A 39 7.00 -18.54 6.41
C ARG A 39 6.88 -18.85 7.90
N LEU A 40 6.36 -17.91 8.71
CA LEU A 40 6.16 -18.11 10.16
C LEU A 40 5.06 -19.13 10.46
N VAL A 41 4.04 -19.20 9.61
CA VAL A 41 2.96 -20.20 9.73
C VAL A 41 3.53 -21.60 9.56
N ARG A 42 4.45 -21.80 8.62
CA ARG A 42 5.15 -23.10 8.43
C ARG A 42 6.00 -23.50 9.64
N ARG A 43 6.45 -22.53 10.42
CA ARG A 43 7.22 -22.74 11.67
C ARG A 43 6.34 -22.84 12.92
N ARG A 44 5.01 -23.01 12.75
CA ARG A 44 4.01 -23.06 13.83
C ARG A 44 3.97 -21.80 14.73
N ARG A 45 4.51 -20.67 14.26
CA ARG A 45 4.53 -19.38 15.00
C ARG A 45 3.37 -18.48 14.57
N ALA A 46 2.15 -18.97 14.73
CA ALA A 46 0.94 -18.28 14.27
C ALA A 46 0.67 -16.98 15.06
N ASP A 47 1.15 -16.88 16.31
CA ASP A 47 1.04 -15.67 17.13
C ASP A 47 1.82 -14.51 16.50
N ILE A 48 3.03 -14.81 16.02
CA ILE A 48 3.91 -13.84 15.37
C ILE A 48 3.33 -13.45 14.02
N HIS A 49 2.83 -14.40 13.23
CA HIS A 49 2.13 -14.12 11.98
C HIS A 49 0.96 -13.13 12.20
N ARG A 50 0.12 -13.37 13.21
CA ARG A 50 -0.99 -12.47 13.57
C ARG A 50 -0.50 -11.08 13.94
N ARG A 51 0.49 -10.98 14.84
CA ARG A 51 1.05 -9.69 15.28
C ARG A 51 1.64 -8.91 14.10
N MET A 52 2.39 -9.57 13.22
CA MET A 52 2.95 -8.96 12.02
C MET A 52 1.87 -8.46 11.07
N GLN A 53 0.80 -9.24 10.83
CA GLN A 53 -0.29 -8.83 9.95
C GLN A 53 -1.06 -7.63 10.49
N LEU A 54 -1.32 -7.58 11.80
CA LEU A 54 -1.97 -6.44 12.44
C LEU A 54 -1.07 -5.19 12.43
N ALA A 55 0.22 -5.35 12.74
CA ALA A 55 1.17 -4.25 12.71
C ALA A 55 1.35 -3.70 11.28
N LEU A 56 1.48 -4.58 10.28
CA LEU A 56 1.60 -4.19 8.88
C LEU A 56 0.34 -3.46 8.41
N LEU A 57 -0.85 -4.00 8.71
CA LEU A 57 -2.11 -3.31 8.38
C LEU A 57 -2.17 -1.92 9.02
N ALA A 58 -1.81 -1.78 10.29
CA ALA A 58 -1.81 -0.49 10.98
C ALA A 58 -0.83 0.51 10.35
N VAL A 59 0.42 0.11 10.10
CA VAL A 59 1.44 0.95 9.47
C VAL A 59 1.01 1.40 8.08
N CYS A 60 0.52 0.47 7.25
CA CYS A 60 0.10 0.80 5.90
C CYS A 60 -1.15 1.70 5.90
N THR A 61 -2.11 1.50 6.82
CA THR A 61 -3.26 2.39 6.99
C THR A 61 -2.84 3.80 7.42
N LEU A 62 -1.91 3.93 8.37
CA LEU A 62 -1.37 5.22 8.79
C LEU A 62 -0.68 5.95 7.63
N ALA A 63 0.11 5.25 6.83
CA ALA A 63 0.75 5.82 5.64
C ALA A 63 -0.28 6.35 4.63
N VAL A 64 -1.34 5.57 4.34
CA VAL A 64 -2.42 6.00 3.42
C VAL A 64 -3.19 7.20 3.98
N VAL A 65 -3.48 7.23 5.29
CA VAL A 65 -4.15 8.38 5.92
C VAL A 65 -3.27 9.63 5.84
N ALA A 66 -1.97 9.51 6.13
CA ALA A 66 -1.03 10.61 6.02
C ALA A 66 -0.94 11.13 4.57
N LEU A 67 -0.88 10.22 3.59
CA LEU A 67 -0.88 10.57 2.17
C LEU A 67 -2.18 11.29 1.76
N GLU A 68 -3.34 10.78 2.17
CA GLU A 68 -4.62 11.42 1.85
C GLU A 68 -4.71 12.84 2.44
N VAL A 69 -4.29 13.01 3.70
CA VAL A 69 -4.21 14.34 4.33
C VAL A 69 -3.30 15.26 3.51
N ARG A 70 -2.11 14.78 3.11
CA ARG A 70 -1.18 15.55 2.29
C ARG A 70 -1.77 15.93 0.94
N ILE A 71 -2.48 15.02 0.28
CA ILE A 71 -3.18 15.27 -0.99
C ILE A 71 -4.24 16.34 -0.81
N ARG A 72 -5.07 16.25 0.24
CA ARG A 72 -6.13 17.23 0.54
C ARG A 72 -5.57 18.62 0.82
N MET A 73 -4.50 18.70 1.61
CA MET A 73 -3.80 19.96 1.89
C MET A 73 -3.17 20.59 0.64
N SER A 74 -2.90 19.78 -0.39
CA SER A 74 -2.28 20.24 -1.65
C SER A 74 -3.30 20.57 -2.75
N GLY A 75 -4.60 20.67 -2.41
CA GLY A 75 -5.67 20.97 -3.38
C GLY A 75 -6.33 19.75 -4.00
N GLY A 76 -6.09 18.55 -3.45
CA GLY A 76 -6.72 17.30 -3.87
C GLY A 76 -5.96 16.53 -4.96
N SER A 77 -6.48 15.37 -5.33
CA SER A 77 -5.81 14.43 -6.25
C SER A 77 -5.58 15.01 -7.66
N GLY A 78 -6.45 15.94 -8.11
CA GLY A 78 -6.26 16.63 -9.38
C GLY A 78 -5.03 17.53 -9.41
N ALA A 79 -4.80 18.29 -8.33
CA ALA A 79 -3.60 19.11 -8.16
C ALA A 79 -2.35 18.24 -7.99
N PHE A 80 -2.48 17.14 -7.24
CA PHE A 80 -1.40 16.17 -7.01
C PHE A 80 -0.88 15.52 -8.31
N LEU A 81 -1.74 15.34 -9.31
CA LEU A 81 -1.35 14.80 -10.62
C LEU A 81 -0.89 15.86 -11.64
N SER A 82 -0.97 17.15 -11.30
CA SER A 82 -0.63 18.24 -12.23
C SER A 82 0.88 18.37 -12.50
N HIS A 83 1.70 17.65 -11.74
CA HIS A 83 3.15 17.64 -11.89
C HIS A 83 3.64 16.80 -13.09
N GLY A 84 2.82 15.90 -13.62
CA GLY A 84 3.18 15.05 -14.75
C GLY A 84 2.81 15.65 -16.13
N PRO A 85 3.22 15.00 -17.24
CA PRO A 85 2.97 15.50 -18.59
C PRO A 85 1.47 15.63 -18.92
N THR A 86 1.06 16.79 -19.46
CA THR A 86 -0.35 17.09 -19.78
C THR A 86 -0.95 16.16 -20.83
N ALA A 87 -0.14 15.67 -21.77
CA ALA A 87 -0.54 14.71 -22.80
C ALA A 87 -1.14 13.41 -22.23
N TRP A 88 -0.70 13.00 -21.03
CA TRP A 88 -1.14 11.76 -20.37
C TRP A 88 -2.19 12.00 -19.28
N ALA A 89 -2.62 13.24 -19.04
CA ALA A 89 -3.43 13.60 -17.88
C ALA A 89 -4.75 12.82 -17.75
N ARG A 90 -5.41 12.47 -18.86
CA ARG A 90 -6.65 11.66 -18.83
C ARG A 90 -6.34 10.23 -18.41
N THR A 91 -5.31 9.63 -19.00
CA THR A 91 -4.87 8.25 -18.70
C THR A 91 -4.38 8.14 -17.26
N THR A 92 -3.58 9.09 -16.78
CA THR A 92 -3.09 9.13 -15.41
C THR A 92 -4.23 9.24 -14.39
N ARG A 93 -5.27 10.05 -14.67
CA ARG A 93 -6.46 10.13 -13.80
C ARG A 93 -7.26 8.83 -13.77
N ALA A 94 -7.46 8.19 -14.92
CA ALA A 94 -8.14 6.90 -14.99
C ALA A 94 -7.36 5.82 -14.24
N PHE A 95 -6.04 5.77 -14.45
CA PHE A 95 -5.14 4.84 -13.77
C PHE A 95 -5.13 5.05 -12.25
N LEU A 96 -5.11 6.31 -11.78
CA LEU A 96 -5.27 6.64 -10.37
C LEU A 96 -6.61 6.10 -9.82
N GLY A 97 -7.71 6.27 -10.55
CA GLY A 97 -9.02 5.75 -10.14
C GLY A 97 -9.02 4.24 -9.95
N VAL A 98 -8.39 3.50 -10.88
CA VAL A 98 -8.21 2.04 -10.78
C VAL A 98 -7.35 1.69 -9.57
N HIS A 99 -6.21 2.37 -9.38
CA HIS A 99 -5.32 2.16 -8.24
C HIS A 99 -6.05 2.31 -6.91
N ILE A 100 -6.77 3.42 -6.71
CA ILE A 100 -7.52 3.70 -5.48
C ILE A 100 -8.59 2.62 -5.25
N THR A 101 -9.33 2.23 -6.29
CA THR A 101 -10.39 1.22 -6.18
C THR A 101 -9.84 -0.11 -5.69
N VAL A 102 -8.75 -0.60 -6.31
CA VAL A 102 -8.13 -1.86 -5.91
C VAL A 102 -7.50 -1.75 -4.53
N ALA A 103 -6.88 -0.61 -4.20
CA ALA A 103 -6.31 -0.37 -2.88
C ALA A 103 -7.37 -0.44 -1.78
N VAL A 104 -8.48 0.29 -1.93
CA VAL A 104 -9.59 0.30 -0.96
C VAL A 104 -10.18 -1.11 -0.77
N LEU A 105 -10.44 -1.83 -1.87
CA LEU A 105 -10.96 -3.21 -1.79
C LEU A 105 -9.97 -4.14 -1.08
N THR A 106 -8.68 -4.02 -1.37
CA THR A 106 -7.63 -4.83 -0.74
C THR A 106 -7.60 -4.58 0.78
N TYR A 107 -7.61 -3.32 1.22
CA TYR A 107 -7.61 -2.98 2.64
C TYR A 107 -8.89 -3.41 3.35
N ALA A 108 -10.06 -3.25 2.72
CA ALA A 108 -11.33 -3.70 3.30
C ALA A 108 -11.36 -5.22 3.51
N VAL A 109 -10.94 -5.99 2.50
CA VAL A 109 -10.85 -7.46 2.60
C VAL A 109 -9.80 -7.86 3.63
N TRP A 110 -8.64 -7.21 3.65
CA TRP A 110 -7.55 -7.52 4.56
C TRP A 110 -7.89 -7.21 6.02
N ALA A 111 -8.47 -6.03 6.30
CA ALA A 111 -8.93 -5.66 7.64
C ALA A 111 -9.99 -6.66 8.13
N ARG A 112 -10.99 -6.97 7.29
CA ARG A 112 -12.00 -7.99 7.59
C ARG A 112 -11.35 -9.34 7.94
N LEU A 113 -10.36 -9.77 7.17
CA LEU A 113 -9.65 -11.03 7.37
C LEU A 113 -8.83 -11.01 8.68
N ALA A 114 -8.11 -9.92 8.95
CA ALA A 114 -7.27 -9.75 10.13
C ALA A 114 -8.09 -9.75 11.43
N PHE A 115 -9.21 -9.02 11.47
CA PHE A 115 -10.09 -9.01 12.64
C PHE A 115 -10.79 -10.36 12.86
N ARG A 116 -11.34 -10.95 11.80
CA ARG A 116 -12.03 -12.25 11.89
C ARG A 116 -11.11 -13.42 12.23
N SER A 117 -9.86 -13.39 11.78
CA SER A 117 -8.87 -14.41 12.15
C SER A 117 -8.37 -14.21 13.57
N SER A 118 -8.17 -12.97 14.01
CA SER A 118 -7.74 -12.66 15.37
C SER A 118 -8.78 -13.05 16.42
N SER A 119 -10.07 -12.84 16.17
CA SER A 119 -11.14 -13.21 17.11
C SER A 119 -11.36 -14.73 17.22
N ARG A 120 -10.98 -15.49 16.20
CA ARG A 120 -11.08 -16.96 16.16
C ARG A 120 -9.80 -17.68 16.58
N TYR A 121 -8.71 -16.94 16.75
CA TYR A 121 -7.42 -17.47 17.18
C TYR A 121 -7.54 -18.09 18.58
N GLY A 122 -7.11 -19.34 18.75
CA GLY A 122 -7.22 -20.08 20.00
C GLY A 122 -8.57 -20.75 20.27
N LYS A 123 -9.62 -20.48 19.47
CA LYS A 123 -10.94 -21.13 19.60
C LYS A 123 -11.27 -22.09 18.47
N ALA A 124 -10.93 -21.74 17.22
CA ALA A 124 -11.34 -22.47 16.02
C ALA A 124 -10.23 -22.57 14.95
N LEU A 125 -8.98 -22.31 15.32
CA LEU A 125 -7.81 -22.37 14.45
C LEU A 125 -6.71 -23.26 15.08
N PRO A 126 -6.16 -24.25 14.35
CA PRO A 126 -6.47 -24.62 12.96
C PRO A 126 -7.74 -25.48 12.84
N GLY A 127 -8.73 -25.01 12.06
CA GLY A 127 -10.04 -25.66 11.83
C GLY A 127 -10.63 -25.28 10.48
N SER A 128 -11.95 -25.44 10.28
CA SER A 128 -12.65 -25.21 8.99
C SER A 128 -12.41 -23.82 8.35
N PHE A 129 -12.11 -22.81 9.17
CA PHE A 129 -11.78 -21.45 8.71
C PHE A 129 -10.41 -21.32 8.02
N SER A 130 -9.53 -22.32 8.14
CA SER A 130 -8.17 -22.30 7.61
C SER A 130 -8.12 -22.21 6.07
N THR A 131 -9.00 -22.92 5.36
CA THR A 131 -9.03 -22.92 3.89
C THR A 131 -9.49 -21.57 3.34
N THR A 132 -10.56 -21.01 3.89
CA THR A 132 -11.03 -19.65 3.57
C THR A 132 -9.97 -18.61 3.90
N HIS A 133 -9.36 -18.68 5.10
CA HIS A 133 -8.31 -17.75 5.49
C HIS A 133 -7.13 -17.77 4.51
N ARG A 134 -6.69 -18.96 4.09
CA ARG A 134 -5.61 -19.12 3.12
C ARG A 134 -5.97 -18.56 1.74
N ARG A 135 -7.18 -18.86 1.23
CA ARG A 135 -7.63 -18.33 -0.07
C ARG A 135 -7.76 -16.81 -0.05
N THR A 136 -8.39 -16.25 0.97
CA THR A 136 -8.51 -14.79 1.13
C THR A 136 -7.15 -14.14 1.37
N GLY A 137 -6.23 -14.80 2.09
CA GLY A 137 -4.86 -14.31 2.29
C GLY A 137 -4.07 -14.19 0.98
N TRP A 138 -4.23 -15.14 0.07
CA TRP A 138 -3.65 -15.06 -1.28
C TRP A 138 -4.27 -13.94 -2.12
N LEU A 139 -5.59 -13.73 -2.02
CA LEU A 139 -6.26 -12.61 -2.69
C LEU A 139 -5.72 -11.26 -2.18
N VAL A 140 -5.59 -11.10 -0.86
CA VAL A 140 -4.99 -9.91 -0.24
C VAL A 140 -3.56 -9.73 -0.72
N PHE A 141 -2.75 -10.79 -0.74
CA PHE A 141 -1.37 -10.73 -1.20
C PHE A 141 -1.27 -10.27 -2.67
N ALA A 142 -2.11 -10.79 -3.55
CA ALA A 142 -2.18 -10.34 -4.94
C ALA A 142 -2.55 -8.85 -5.04
N GLY A 143 -3.51 -8.40 -4.22
CA GLY A 143 -3.86 -6.98 -4.11
C GLY A 143 -2.71 -6.10 -3.63
N LEU A 144 -1.93 -6.55 -2.63
CA LEU A 144 -0.74 -5.83 -2.15
C LEU A 144 0.33 -5.73 -3.24
N CYS A 145 0.58 -6.79 -4.01
CA CYS A 145 1.49 -6.74 -5.15
C CYS A 145 1.02 -5.74 -6.22
N PHE A 146 -0.27 -5.75 -6.55
CA PHE A 146 -0.84 -4.77 -7.47
C PHE A 146 -0.66 -3.34 -6.94
N ASN A 147 -0.97 -3.09 -5.66
CA ASN A 147 -0.83 -1.77 -5.04
C ASN A 147 0.61 -1.27 -5.09
N ALA A 148 1.59 -2.14 -4.80
CA ALA A 148 3.01 -1.81 -4.87
C ALA A 148 3.44 -1.41 -6.29
N VAL A 149 3.09 -2.21 -7.30
CA VAL A 149 3.45 -1.94 -8.70
C VAL A 149 2.77 -0.69 -9.23
N SER A 150 1.46 -0.56 -8.98
CA SER A 150 0.69 0.61 -9.46
C SER A 150 1.05 1.90 -8.73
N ALA A 151 1.36 1.87 -7.43
CA ALA A 151 1.88 3.03 -6.71
C ALA A 151 3.24 3.47 -7.26
N CYS A 152 4.14 2.52 -7.56
CA CYS A 152 5.41 2.81 -8.19
C CYS A 152 5.23 3.48 -9.56
N ALA A 153 4.34 2.94 -10.41
CA ALA A 153 4.02 3.53 -11.70
C ALA A 153 3.45 4.96 -11.56
N MET A 154 2.52 5.17 -10.63
CA MET A 154 1.97 6.51 -10.33
C MET A 154 3.06 7.48 -9.87
N TYR A 155 3.96 7.03 -9.01
CA TYR A 155 5.06 7.83 -8.50
C TYR A 155 6.00 8.27 -9.62
N VAL A 156 6.39 7.34 -10.50
CA VAL A 156 7.23 7.65 -11.67
C VAL A 156 6.53 8.68 -12.57
N LEU A 157 5.25 8.47 -12.89
CA LEU A 157 4.48 9.37 -13.75
C LEU A 157 4.27 10.77 -13.18
N ALA A 158 4.18 10.89 -11.85
CA ALA A 158 3.86 12.16 -11.19
C ALA A 158 5.10 12.96 -10.75
N PHE A 159 6.21 12.28 -10.41
CA PHE A 159 7.35 12.93 -9.73
C PHE A 159 8.70 12.73 -10.41
N VAL A 160 8.83 11.77 -11.31
CA VAL A 160 10.09 11.47 -12.01
C VAL A 160 10.01 11.92 -13.47
N ALA A 161 9.01 11.45 -14.21
CA ALA A 161 8.76 11.80 -15.61
C ALA A 161 8.34 13.26 -15.81
#